data_AF-A0A8H7F9G3-F1
#
_entry.id   AF-A0A8H7F9G3-F1
#
_cell.length_a   1.000
_cell.length_b   1.000
_cell.length_c   1.000
_cell.angle_alpha   90.00
_cell.angle_beta   90.00
_cell.angle_gamma   90.00
#
_symmetry.space_group_name_H-M   'P 1'
#
loop_
_entity.id
_entity.type
_entity.pdbx_description
1 polymer ?
#
loop_
_entity_poly.entity_id
_entity_poly.type
_entity_poly.pdbx_seq_one_letter_code
_entity_poly.pdbx_strand_id
1 'polypeptide(L)'
;MFAAGPGAKGRQDHRPHPRTSRGRGREQCDLNNPADIHTFCTQFLTKSDTRLDGLIFAHEYQHIGVPSFLSTTDDDERDEKSLATFLMTTLLLPALLVAPVERDIRILTVVNPFYAAASTSFSPTFPTPTPSSIFLAEGHRSLRTIILNRHLQRIFDALPKPQIPKAEANASSVPVVSGRMQKSNLVAVSVSPGISRLDTVSRLLNADWKLSGSSFSWFGLFLYILFAPVLYLTTKSPKSSIQSVLHALFLPTPFKVLSSTDTPIVQTELLKPGALYADCATVKLDVPVPSTSINVTENDKEGIQIEEDGEYGGEKVGRWVWEAYETGLKVWDKGKDKSD
;
A
#
# COMPACT_ATOMS: atom_id res chain seq x y z
N MET A 1 -78.54 -14.49 -0.07
CA MET A 1 -78.09 -13.42 0.83
C MET A 1 -77.86 -14.03 2.21
N PHE A 2 -76.74 -14.72 2.41
CA PHE A 2 -76.39 -15.42 3.65
C PHE A 2 -74.89 -15.83 3.66
N ALA A 3 -74.32 -15.77 4.87
CA ALA A 3 -73.34 -16.68 5.48
C ALA A 3 -71.82 -16.54 5.22
N ALA A 4 -71.10 -16.90 6.30
CA ALA A 4 -69.69 -16.71 6.64
C ALA A 4 -68.70 -17.71 5.99
N GLY A 5 -67.39 -17.55 6.30
CA GLY A 5 -66.19 -18.16 5.64
C GLY A 5 -66.03 -19.69 5.74
N PRO A 6 -64.81 -20.31 5.70
CA PRO A 6 -63.42 -19.81 5.61
C PRO A 6 -62.55 -20.55 4.53
N GLY A 7 -61.26 -20.22 4.37
CA GLY A 7 -60.33 -21.11 3.65
C GLY A 7 -59.02 -20.50 3.14
N ALA A 8 -57.92 -20.79 3.84
CA ALA A 8 -56.56 -20.42 3.51
C ALA A 8 -56.02 -21.06 2.21
N LYS A 9 -55.15 -20.33 1.47
CA LYS A 9 -53.88 -20.86 0.92
C LYS A 9 -53.06 -19.77 0.20
N GLY A 10 -51.85 -19.55 0.72
CA GLY A 10 -50.61 -19.30 -0.04
C GLY A 10 -50.55 -18.06 -0.94
N ARG A 11 -50.23 -16.89 -0.35
CA ARG A 11 -49.69 -15.77 -1.13
C ARG A 11 -48.21 -16.07 -1.39
N GLN A 12 -47.88 -16.40 -2.64
CA GLN A 12 -46.51 -16.49 -3.11
C GLN A 12 -45.84 -15.13 -2.94
N ASP A 13 -44.83 -15.07 -2.09
CA ASP A 13 -43.89 -13.96 -2.06
C ASP A 13 -43.19 -13.89 -3.42
N HIS A 14 -43.50 -12.86 -4.19
CA HIS A 14 -42.67 -12.40 -5.29
C HIS A 14 -41.32 -11.96 -4.72
N ARG A 15 -40.40 -12.90 -4.58
CA ARG A 15 -38.97 -12.59 -4.46
C ARG A 15 -38.57 -11.80 -5.70
N PRO A 16 -37.95 -10.62 -5.58
CA PRO A 16 -37.36 -9.98 -6.73
C PRO A 16 -36.19 -10.86 -7.20
N HIS A 17 -36.28 -11.34 -8.45
CA HIS A 17 -35.15 -11.97 -9.14
C HIS A 17 -33.94 -11.04 -9.09
N PRO A 18 -32.72 -11.57 -8.81
CA PRO A 18 -31.52 -10.77 -8.85
C PRO A 18 -31.29 -10.34 -10.29
N ARG A 19 -31.37 -9.03 -10.54
CA ARG A 19 -30.88 -8.43 -11.78
C ARG A 19 -29.40 -8.76 -11.89
N THR A 20 -29.05 -9.57 -12.87
CA THR A 20 -27.70 -9.74 -13.40
C THR A 20 -27.24 -8.41 -14.00
N SER A 21 -26.81 -7.49 -13.14
CA SER A 21 -25.96 -6.38 -13.58
C SER A 21 -24.54 -6.93 -13.66
N ARG A 22 -23.88 -6.74 -14.82
CA ARG A 22 -22.42 -6.81 -14.91
C ARG A 22 -21.86 -5.66 -14.07
N GLY A 23 -21.82 -5.87 -12.76
CA GLY A 23 -21.45 -4.87 -11.78
C GLY A 23 -19.96 -4.93 -11.49
N ARG A 24 -19.24 -3.84 -11.74
CA ARG A 24 -18.01 -3.55 -10.99
C ARG A 24 -18.40 -3.54 -9.51
N GLY A 25 -18.11 -4.63 -8.81
CA GLY A 25 -18.45 -4.81 -7.40
C GLY A 25 -17.64 -3.84 -6.56
N ARG A 26 -18.32 -3.03 -5.76
CA ARG A 26 -17.69 -2.40 -4.59
C ARG A 26 -17.80 -3.43 -3.48
N GLU A 27 -16.69 -4.06 -3.16
CA GLU A 27 -16.58 -4.95 -2.00
C GLU A 27 -16.12 -4.09 -0.82
N GLN A 28 -16.81 -4.24 0.31
CA GLN A 28 -16.53 -3.45 1.51
C GLN A 28 -15.57 -4.25 2.39
N CYS A 29 -14.47 -3.63 2.77
CA CYS A 29 -13.48 -4.16 3.71
C CYS A 29 -13.17 -3.05 4.70
N ASP A 30 -13.34 -3.32 5.99
CA ASP A 30 -12.79 -2.44 7.03
C ASP A 30 -11.30 -2.79 7.20
N LEU A 31 -10.45 -1.77 7.26
CA LEU A 31 -9.01 -1.94 7.43
C LEU A 31 -8.59 -1.95 8.91
N ASN A 32 -9.49 -1.55 9.81
CA ASN A 32 -9.25 -1.56 11.24
C ASN A 32 -9.55 -2.93 11.89
N ASN A 33 -10.09 -3.88 11.11
CA ASN A 33 -10.42 -5.23 11.54
C ASN A 33 -9.66 -6.28 10.70
N PRO A 34 -8.75 -7.07 11.30
CA PRO A 34 -8.00 -8.10 10.56
C PRO A 34 -8.92 -9.20 10.00
N ALA A 35 -10.00 -9.57 10.71
CA ALA A 35 -10.91 -10.63 10.27
C ALA A 35 -11.63 -10.27 8.97
N ASP A 36 -11.99 -9.00 8.80
CA ASP A 36 -12.60 -8.49 7.58
C ASP A 36 -11.60 -8.52 6.40
N ILE A 37 -10.33 -8.20 6.66
CA ILE A 37 -9.26 -8.28 5.66
C ILE A 37 -9.05 -9.74 5.21
N HIS A 38 -9.00 -10.69 6.14
CA HIS A 38 -8.90 -12.12 5.82
C HIS A 38 -10.09 -12.60 5.00
N THR A 39 -11.30 -12.21 5.39
CA THR A 39 -12.54 -12.56 4.69
C THR A 39 -12.55 -11.97 3.28
N PHE A 40 -12.17 -10.70 3.14
CA PHE A 40 -12.06 -10.01 1.86
C PHE A 40 -11.05 -10.71 0.94
N CYS A 41 -9.81 -10.94 1.39
CA CYS A 41 -8.78 -11.61 0.60
C CYS A 41 -9.20 -13.02 0.19
N THR A 42 -9.82 -13.79 1.10
CA THR A 42 -10.29 -15.15 0.80
C THR A 42 -11.41 -15.15 -0.25
N GLN A 43 -12.38 -14.24 -0.10
CA GLN A 43 -13.47 -14.07 -1.08
C GLN A 43 -12.94 -13.63 -2.44
N PHE A 44 -11.98 -12.68 -2.44
CA PHE A 44 -11.34 -12.21 -3.66
C PHE A 44 -10.62 -13.34 -4.40
N LEU A 45 -9.82 -14.14 -3.69
CA LEU A 45 -9.08 -15.27 -4.27
C LEU A 45 -9.97 -16.43 -4.74
N THR A 46 -11.09 -16.68 -4.05
CA THR A 46 -12.02 -17.78 -4.38
C THR A 46 -12.88 -17.46 -5.61
N LYS A 47 -13.07 -16.18 -5.92
CA LYS A 47 -13.87 -15.71 -7.05
C LYS A 47 -13.07 -15.87 -8.34
N SER A 48 -13.24 -17.02 -8.98
CA SER A 48 -12.41 -17.63 -10.03
C SER A 48 -12.16 -16.86 -11.35
N ASP A 49 -12.34 -15.54 -11.40
CA ASP A 49 -12.12 -14.73 -12.62
C ASP A 49 -11.52 -13.33 -12.33
N THR A 50 -10.99 -13.09 -11.13
CA THR A 50 -10.39 -11.79 -10.79
C THR A 50 -8.93 -11.73 -11.19
N ARG A 51 -8.67 -11.18 -12.37
CA ARG A 51 -7.32 -10.79 -12.80
C ARG A 51 -6.84 -9.58 -11.99
N LEU A 52 -5.73 -9.75 -11.25
CA LEU A 52 -5.06 -8.67 -10.53
C LEU A 52 -3.80 -8.22 -11.28
N ASP A 53 -3.79 -6.98 -11.75
CA ASP A 53 -2.65 -6.35 -12.44
C ASP A 53 -2.04 -5.19 -11.63
N GLY A 54 -2.70 -4.75 -10.56
CA GLY A 54 -2.15 -3.72 -9.70
C GLY A 54 -2.91 -3.56 -8.39
N LEU A 55 -2.19 -3.16 -7.35
CA LEU A 55 -2.69 -2.94 -6.00
C LEU A 55 -2.29 -1.53 -5.57
N ILE A 56 -3.25 -0.71 -5.15
CA ILE A 56 -3.01 0.68 -4.74
C ILE A 56 -3.50 0.88 -3.31
N PHE A 57 -2.57 1.10 -2.39
CA PHE A 57 -2.87 1.43 -0.99
C PHE A 57 -2.95 2.96 -0.84
N ALA A 58 -4.14 3.51 -1.00
CA ALA A 58 -4.38 4.95 -0.90
C ALA A 58 -4.69 5.44 0.53
N HIS A 59 -5.05 4.54 1.44
CA HIS A 59 -5.42 4.88 2.83
C HIS A 59 -4.22 5.36 3.67
N GLU A 60 -3.00 4.97 3.29
CA GLU A 60 -1.74 5.40 3.93
C GLU A 60 -1.41 6.88 3.72
N TYR A 61 -2.06 7.53 2.75
CA TYR A 61 -1.83 8.93 2.44
C TYR A 61 -2.52 9.89 3.42
N GLN A 62 -3.68 9.48 3.94
CA GLN A 62 -4.49 10.32 4.79
C GLN A 62 -3.76 10.62 6.10
N HIS A 63 -3.70 11.90 6.44
CA HIS A 63 -3.18 12.31 7.74
C HIS A 63 -4.14 11.89 8.84
N ILE A 64 -3.60 11.30 9.91
CA ILE A 64 -4.37 10.84 11.06
C ILE A 64 -3.98 11.69 12.26
N GLY A 65 -4.99 12.07 13.04
CA GLY A 65 -4.86 12.89 14.23
C GLY A 65 -4.78 14.39 13.97
N VAL A 66 -4.78 15.12 15.08
CA VAL A 66 -4.61 16.57 15.13
C VAL A 66 -3.48 16.93 16.08
N PRO A 67 -2.90 18.14 15.97
CA PRO A 67 -1.92 18.61 16.93
C PRO A 67 -2.41 18.44 18.38
N SER A 68 -1.50 18.08 19.29
CA SER A 68 -1.80 17.70 20.68
C SER A 68 -2.62 18.73 21.47
N PHE A 69 -2.65 20.00 21.05
CA PHE A 69 -3.48 21.04 21.66
C PHE A 69 -4.98 20.99 21.27
N LEU A 70 -5.36 20.17 20.28
CA LEU A 70 -6.73 20.08 19.73
C LEU A 70 -7.46 18.76 20.02
N SER A 71 -6.76 17.67 20.35
CA SER A 71 -7.39 16.38 20.72
C SER A 71 -6.37 15.40 21.30
N THR A 72 -6.85 14.38 22.01
CA THR A 72 -6.11 13.15 22.30
C THR A 72 -5.91 12.35 21.02
N THR A 73 -4.69 11.86 20.81
CA THR A 73 -4.23 11.28 19.55
C THR A 73 -4.65 9.82 19.37
N ASP A 74 -5.18 9.48 18.19
CA ASP A 74 -5.44 8.09 17.77
C ASP A 74 -4.13 7.45 17.24
N ASP A 75 -3.15 7.25 18.13
CA ASP A 75 -1.85 6.65 17.76
C ASP A 75 -2.01 5.19 17.31
N ASP A 76 -2.96 4.46 17.89
CA ASP A 76 -3.25 3.07 17.53
C ASP A 76 -3.76 2.94 16.09
N GLU A 77 -4.65 3.82 15.64
CA GLU A 77 -5.23 3.78 14.28
C GLU A 77 -4.14 3.91 13.19
N ARG A 78 -3.06 4.65 13.47
CA ARG A 78 -1.93 4.81 12.54
C ARG A 78 -1.18 3.51 12.34
N ASP A 79 -0.88 2.84 13.45
CA ASP A 79 -0.14 1.59 13.43
C ASP A 79 -1.04 0.48 12.83
N GLU A 80 -2.32 0.38 13.23
CA GLU A 80 -3.29 -0.57 12.68
C GLU A 80 -3.40 -0.48 11.14
N LYS A 81 -3.50 0.73 10.59
CA LYS A 81 -3.59 0.91 9.11
C LYS A 81 -2.32 0.47 8.38
N SER A 82 -1.15 0.68 8.98
CA SER A 82 0.12 0.20 8.43
C SER A 82 0.21 -1.33 8.45
N LEU A 83 -0.26 -1.95 9.54
CA LEU A 83 -0.36 -3.41 9.67
C LEU A 83 -1.35 -3.99 8.65
N ALA A 84 -2.47 -3.32 8.39
CA ALA A 84 -3.45 -3.72 7.38
C ALA A 84 -2.85 -3.76 5.97
N THR A 85 -2.01 -2.79 5.58
CA THR A 85 -1.27 -2.80 4.31
C THR A 85 -0.37 -4.02 4.20
N PHE A 86 0.38 -4.33 5.28
CA PHE A 86 1.25 -5.49 5.33
C PHE A 86 0.47 -6.81 5.25
N LEU A 87 -0.62 -6.95 6.01
CA LEU A 87 -1.48 -8.12 5.99
C LEU A 87 -2.10 -8.35 4.61
N MET A 88 -2.67 -7.32 4.00
CA MET A 88 -3.29 -7.45 2.67
C MET A 88 -2.24 -7.78 1.60
N THR A 89 -1.05 -7.19 1.68
CA THR A 89 0.05 -7.51 0.75
C THR A 89 0.50 -8.97 0.88
N THR A 90 0.68 -9.46 2.11
CA THR A 90 1.14 -10.84 2.35
C THR A 90 0.09 -11.90 2.01
N LEU A 91 -1.20 -11.62 2.24
CA LEU A 91 -2.29 -12.52 1.87
C LEU A 91 -2.49 -12.64 0.35
N LEU A 92 -2.29 -11.54 -0.40
CA LEU A 92 -2.44 -11.53 -1.85
C LEU A 92 -1.16 -12.00 -2.58
N LEU A 93 -0.01 -11.98 -1.90
CA LEU A 93 1.28 -12.32 -2.50
C LEU A 93 1.31 -13.70 -3.20
N PRO A 94 0.78 -14.80 -2.62
CA PRO A 94 0.76 -16.09 -3.32
C PRO A 94 0.05 -16.04 -4.67
N ALA A 95 -1.05 -15.28 -4.77
CA ALA A 95 -1.79 -15.13 -6.01
C ALA A 95 -1.06 -14.25 -7.04
N LEU A 96 -0.32 -13.26 -6.56
CA LEU A 96 0.53 -12.41 -7.41
C LEU A 96 1.71 -13.19 -7.99
N LEU A 97 2.28 -14.13 -7.24
CA LEU A 97 3.42 -14.97 -7.69
C LEU A 97 3.03 -16.02 -8.73
N VAL A 98 1.78 -16.47 -8.75
CA VAL A 98 1.24 -17.41 -9.75
C VAL A 98 0.91 -16.73 -11.08
N ALA A 99 0.94 -15.40 -11.12
CA ALA A 99 0.64 -14.65 -12.32
C ALA A 99 1.62 -14.95 -13.48
N PRO A 100 1.13 -15.03 -14.73
CA PRO A 100 2.01 -15.12 -15.90
C PRO A 100 3.07 -14.01 -15.95
N VAL A 101 4.29 -14.40 -16.35
CA VAL A 101 5.49 -13.55 -16.39
C VAL A 101 5.40 -12.37 -17.35
N GLU A 102 4.48 -12.43 -18.31
CA GLU A 102 4.21 -11.36 -19.28
C GLU A 102 3.49 -10.17 -18.65
N ARG A 103 2.93 -10.34 -17.44
CA ARG A 103 2.13 -9.32 -16.77
C ARG A 103 2.97 -8.45 -15.86
N ASP A 104 3.00 -7.15 -16.13
CA ASP A 104 3.56 -6.13 -15.25
C ASP A 104 2.57 -5.84 -14.12
N ILE A 105 2.85 -6.39 -12.93
CA ILE A 105 2.00 -6.23 -11.74
C ILE A 105 2.64 -5.19 -10.83
N ARG A 106 1.85 -4.17 -10.47
CA ARG A 106 2.36 -3.04 -9.68
C ARG A 106 1.68 -2.92 -8.32
N ILE A 107 2.48 -2.90 -7.27
CA ILE A 107 2.05 -2.59 -5.91
C ILE A 107 2.47 -1.16 -5.61
N LEU A 108 1.50 -0.25 -5.55
CA LEU A 108 1.73 1.16 -5.23
C LEU A 108 1.20 1.45 -3.83
N THR A 109 2.07 1.99 -2.98
CA THR A 109 1.63 2.52 -1.69
C THR A 109 1.74 4.04 -1.69
N VAL A 110 0.62 4.70 -1.45
CA VAL A 110 0.56 6.16 -1.43
C VAL A 110 0.87 6.62 0.00
N VAL A 111 2.00 7.26 0.19
CA VAL A 111 2.53 7.61 1.52
C VAL A 111 2.38 9.09 1.82
N ASN A 112 2.16 9.40 3.09
CA ASN A 112 2.10 10.77 3.58
C ASN A 112 3.42 11.52 3.32
N PRO A 113 3.40 12.81 2.89
CA PRO A 113 4.60 13.61 2.61
C PRO A 113 5.53 13.86 3.81
N PHE A 114 5.10 13.59 5.05
CA PHE A 114 5.91 13.84 6.24
C PHE A 114 7.01 12.79 6.51
N TYR A 115 7.24 11.83 5.61
CA TYR A 115 8.29 10.79 5.74
C TYR A 115 9.68 11.35 6.07
N ALA A 116 10.01 12.53 5.54
CA ALA A 116 11.31 13.16 5.76
C ALA A 116 11.52 13.63 7.20
N ALA A 117 10.44 13.86 7.97
CA ALA A 117 10.53 14.32 9.36
C ALA A 117 11.11 13.24 10.30
N ALA A 118 11.01 11.97 9.92
CA ALA A 118 11.47 10.84 10.72
C ALA A 118 12.79 10.22 10.23
N SER A 119 13.40 10.75 9.17
CA SER A 119 14.59 10.14 8.55
C SER A 119 15.76 9.99 9.52
N THR A 120 15.96 10.94 10.42
CA THR A 120 17.09 10.95 11.37
C THR A 120 16.82 10.22 12.68
N SER A 121 15.55 10.02 13.03
CA SER A 121 15.13 9.43 14.31
C SER A 121 14.34 8.12 14.14
N PHE A 122 14.48 7.48 12.98
CA PHE A 122 13.66 6.35 12.59
C PHE A 122 13.75 5.18 13.58
N SER A 123 12.59 4.60 13.90
CA SER A 123 12.47 3.39 14.72
C SER A 123 11.51 2.42 14.03
N PRO A 124 11.91 1.16 13.80
CA PRO A 124 11.09 0.17 13.11
C PRO A 124 9.97 -0.41 13.99
N THR A 125 10.07 -0.27 15.32
CA THR A 125 9.21 -0.97 16.30
C THR A 125 7.75 -0.53 16.30
N PHE A 126 6.87 -1.47 16.67
CA PHE A 126 5.46 -1.24 17.02
C PHE A 126 5.23 -1.49 18.53
N PRO A 127 4.37 -0.70 19.22
CA PRO A 127 3.79 0.56 18.74
C PRO A 127 4.88 1.61 18.50
N THR A 128 4.59 2.58 17.64
CA THR A 128 5.51 3.69 17.37
C THR A 128 5.80 4.44 18.68
N PRO A 129 7.07 4.70 19.04
CA PRO A 129 7.38 5.43 20.27
C PRO A 129 6.69 6.79 20.26
N THR A 130 6.03 7.17 21.36
CA THR A 130 5.20 8.38 21.47
C THR A 130 6.01 9.60 21.03
N PRO A 131 5.73 10.14 19.85
CA PRO A 131 6.56 11.16 19.25
C PRO A 131 6.24 12.52 19.87
N SER A 132 7.24 13.39 19.95
CA SER A 132 7.05 14.76 20.44
C SER A 132 6.14 15.61 19.54
N SER A 133 5.93 15.19 18.29
CA SER A 133 5.07 15.88 17.33
C SER A 133 4.31 14.91 16.42
N ILE A 134 3.13 15.34 15.98
CA ILE A 134 2.28 14.58 15.05
C ILE A 134 2.95 14.36 13.69
N PHE A 135 3.77 15.32 13.24
CA PHE A 135 4.51 15.18 11.98
C PHE A 135 5.58 14.12 12.07
N LEU A 136 6.21 13.97 13.23
CA LEU A 136 7.15 12.89 13.49
C LEU A 136 6.41 11.55 13.57
N ALA A 137 5.23 11.49 14.18
CA ALA A 137 4.37 10.30 14.19
C ALA A 137 4.07 9.78 12.77
N GLU A 138 3.54 10.67 11.93
CA GLU A 138 3.22 10.35 10.53
C GLU A 138 4.46 10.10 9.69
N GLY A 139 5.56 10.80 10.01
CA GLY A 139 6.86 10.56 9.41
C GLY A 139 7.35 9.14 9.68
N HIS A 140 7.23 8.65 10.91
CA HIS A 140 7.62 7.28 11.27
C HIS A 140 6.78 6.25 10.52
N ARG A 141 5.45 6.41 10.51
CA ARG A 141 4.54 5.52 9.76
C ARG A 141 4.89 5.48 8.28
N SER A 142 4.93 6.64 7.63
CA SER A 142 5.20 6.73 6.19
C SER A 142 6.59 6.21 5.81
N LEU A 143 7.63 6.52 6.61
CA LEU A 143 8.98 6.02 6.40
C LEU A 143 9.07 4.50 6.58
N ARG A 144 8.39 3.95 7.59
CA ARG A 144 8.32 2.51 7.83
C ARG A 144 7.70 1.79 6.61
N THR A 145 6.63 2.33 6.04
CA THR A 145 6.00 1.79 4.83
C THR A 145 6.88 1.91 3.58
N ILE A 146 7.64 3.00 3.43
CA ILE A 146 8.60 3.17 2.33
C ILE A 146 9.70 2.11 2.40
N ILE A 147 10.29 1.91 3.59
CA ILE A 147 11.34 0.91 3.81
C ILE A 147 10.80 -0.51 3.58
N LEU A 148 9.57 -0.80 4.05
CA LEU A 148 8.90 -2.06 3.79
C LEU A 148 8.76 -2.33 2.29
N ASN A 149 8.27 -1.36 1.50
CA ASN A 149 8.13 -1.51 0.06
C ASN A 149 9.48 -1.72 -0.64
N ARG A 150 10.53 -1.03 -0.19
CA ARG A 150 11.88 -1.26 -0.72
C ARG A 150 12.34 -2.68 -0.44
N HIS A 151 12.17 -3.15 0.80
CA HIS A 151 12.56 -4.49 1.19
C HIS A 151 11.76 -5.57 0.43
N LEU A 152 10.47 -5.35 0.24
CA LEU A 152 9.62 -6.23 -0.55
C LEU A 152 10.05 -6.29 -2.02
N GLN A 153 10.49 -5.18 -2.62
CA GLN A 153 11.11 -5.23 -3.95
C GLN A 153 12.39 -6.09 -3.95
N ARG A 154 13.23 -6.01 -2.91
CA ARG A 154 14.42 -6.85 -2.81
C ARG A 154 14.07 -8.33 -2.72
N ILE A 155 13.03 -8.68 -1.96
CA ILE A 155 12.50 -10.05 -1.91
C ILE A 155 12.06 -10.47 -3.31
N PHE A 156 11.29 -9.64 -4.01
CA PHE A 156 10.82 -9.92 -5.36
C PHE A 156 11.95 -10.10 -6.37
N ASP A 157 13.01 -9.30 -6.28
CA ASP A 157 14.18 -9.42 -7.15
C ASP A 157 14.97 -10.73 -6.86
N ALA A 158 14.90 -11.23 -5.63
CA ALA A 158 15.63 -12.40 -5.18
C ALA A 158 14.86 -13.73 -5.32
N LEU A 159 13.53 -13.68 -5.53
CA LEU A 159 12.71 -14.88 -5.73
C LEU A 159 13.13 -15.68 -6.98
N PRO A 160 13.08 -17.02 -6.92
CA PRO A 160 13.49 -17.89 -8.01
C PRO A 160 12.65 -17.65 -9.26
N LYS A 161 13.33 -17.55 -10.39
CA LYS A 161 12.75 -17.13 -11.66
C LYS A 161 11.79 -18.20 -12.17
N PRO A 162 10.52 -17.86 -12.49
CA PRO A 162 9.62 -18.80 -13.14
C PRO A 162 10.25 -19.27 -14.46
N GLN A 163 10.53 -20.56 -14.55
CA GLN A 163 11.12 -21.17 -15.73
C GLN A 163 10.09 -21.09 -16.85
N ILE A 164 10.32 -20.22 -17.83
CA ILE A 164 9.58 -20.28 -19.09
C ILE A 164 9.91 -21.65 -19.70
N PRO A 165 8.91 -22.49 -20.05
CA PRO A 165 9.18 -23.72 -20.77
C PRO A 165 10.03 -23.39 -22.01
N LYS A 166 11.22 -23.97 -22.10
CA LYS A 166 12.07 -23.82 -23.29
C LYS A 166 11.25 -24.31 -24.48
N ALA A 167 10.86 -23.39 -25.36
CA ALA A 167 10.23 -23.75 -26.62
C ALA A 167 11.16 -24.73 -27.35
N GLU A 168 10.61 -25.86 -27.79
CA GLU A 168 11.31 -26.81 -28.63
C GLU A 168 11.87 -26.11 -29.86
N ALA A 169 13.06 -26.54 -30.30
CA ALA A 169 13.99 -25.85 -31.20
C ALA A 169 13.49 -25.48 -32.62
N ASN A 170 12.19 -25.58 -32.90
CA ASN A 170 11.60 -25.38 -34.22
C ASN A 170 10.64 -24.17 -34.32
N ALA A 171 10.42 -23.39 -33.25
CA ALA A 171 9.66 -22.14 -33.32
C ALA A 171 10.62 -20.94 -33.46
N SER A 172 10.81 -20.49 -34.70
CA SER A 172 11.55 -19.25 -35.01
C SER A 172 10.91 -18.05 -34.30
N SER A 173 11.75 -17.27 -33.62
CA SER A 173 11.50 -15.94 -33.03
C SER A 173 10.80 -15.85 -31.67
N VAL A 174 11.18 -16.67 -30.69
CA VAL A 174 11.06 -16.26 -29.27
C VAL A 174 12.41 -15.67 -28.83
N PRO A 175 12.50 -14.37 -28.48
CA PRO A 175 13.76 -13.80 -28.04
C PRO A 175 14.21 -14.50 -26.76
N VAL A 176 15.38 -15.12 -26.81
CA VAL A 176 16.04 -15.77 -25.68
C VAL A 176 16.38 -14.69 -24.66
N VAL A 177 15.48 -14.45 -23.70
CA VAL A 177 15.78 -13.59 -22.55
C VAL A 177 16.89 -14.28 -21.77
N SER A 178 18.08 -13.69 -21.78
CA SER A 178 19.23 -14.20 -21.03
C SER A 178 18.84 -14.40 -19.56
N GLY A 179 18.85 -15.64 -19.09
CA GLY A 179 18.37 -16.07 -17.76
C GLY A 179 19.04 -15.41 -16.56
N ARG A 180 20.11 -14.61 -16.77
CA ARG A 180 20.70 -13.74 -15.73
C ARG A 180 19.87 -12.48 -15.45
N MET A 181 19.01 -12.02 -16.37
CA MET A 181 18.37 -10.69 -16.29
C MET A 181 16.85 -10.69 -16.11
N GLN A 182 16.21 -11.86 -16.11
CA GLN A 182 14.78 -11.96 -15.83
C GLN A 182 14.55 -11.76 -14.33
N LYS A 183 14.20 -10.53 -13.93
CA LYS A 183 13.69 -10.22 -12.59
C LYS A 183 12.21 -10.59 -12.52
N SER A 184 11.63 -10.64 -11.32
CA SER A 184 10.20 -10.85 -11.17
C SER A 184 9.41 -9.75 -11.89
N ASN A 185 8.21 -10.13 -12.34
CA ASN A 185 7.26 -9.25 -13.02
C ASN A 185 6.46 -8.37 -12.04
N LEU A 186 6.84 -8.41 -10.76
CA LEU A 186 6.24 -7.67 -9.66
C LEU A 186 7.09 -6.46 -9.33
N VAL A 187 6.45 -5.29 -9.31
CA VAL A 187 7.11 -4.03 -8.99
C VAL A 187 6.39 -3.36 -7.82
N ALA A 188 7.10 -3.14 -6.73
CA ALA A 188 6.63 -2.38 -5.59
C ALA A 188 7.20 -0.95 -5.63
N VAL A 189 6.34 0.05 -5.46
CA VAL A 189 6.71 1.47 -5.53
C VAL A 189 5.99 2.24 -4.45
N SER A 190 6.70 3.16 -3.79
CA SER A 190 6.08 4.12 -2.88
C SER A 190 5.90 5.46 -3.60
N VAL A 191 4.74 6.09 -3.44
CA VAL A 191 4.43 7.38 -4.08
C VAL A 191 3.97 8.38 -3.04
N SER A 192 4.61 9.54 -2.97
CA SER A 192 4.16 10.68 -2.19
C SER A 192 3.61 11.77 -3.12
N PRO A 193 2.29 12.02 -3.13
CA PRO A 193 1.68 13.01 -4.01
C PRO A 193 1.73 14.45 -3.44
N GLY A 194 2.61 14.70 -2.46
CA GLY A 194 2.76 15.98 -1.77
C GLY A 194 1.64 16.26 -0.77
N ILE A 195 1.53 17.52 -0.31
CA ILE A 195 0.51 17.94 0.66
C ILE A 195 -0.80 18.27 -0.07
N SER A 196 -1.85 17.48 0.17
CA SER A 196 -3.20 17.70 -0.37
C SER A 196 -4.06 18.49 0.60
N ARG A 197 -4.87 19.38 0.04
CA ARG A 197 -5.85 20.19 0.80
C ARG A 197 -6.92 19.37 1.49
N LEU A 198 -7.37 18.27 0.88
CA LEU A 198 -8.49 17.47 1.38
C LEU A 198 -8.08 16.21 2.12
N ASP A 199 -6.86 15.72 1.92
CA ASP A 199 -6.43 14.44 2.51
C ASP A 199 -5.41 14.65 3.63
N THR A 200 -4.65 15.75 3.59
CA THR A 200 -3.64 16.09 4.58
C THR A 200 -4.09 17.25 5.46
N VAL A 201 -4.38 18.42 4.88
CA VAL A 201 -4.63 19.65 5.67
C VAL A 201 -5.98 19.66 6.37
N SER A 202 -7.05 19.24 5.69
CA SER A 202 -8.39 19.15 6.29
C SER A 202 -8.40 18.21 7.49
N ARG A 203 -7.67 17.09 7.42
CA ARG A 203 -7.56 16.10 8.50
C ARG A 203 -6.69 16.60 9.65
N LEU A 204 -5.57 17.27 9.34
CA LEU A 204 -4.73 17.93 10.35
C LEU A 204 -5.54 18.96 11.18
N LEU A 205 -6.58 19.56 10.59
CA LEU A 205 -7.47 20.50 11.27
C LEU A 205 -8.80 19.89 11.71
N ASN A 206 -9.07 18.60 11.51
CA ASN A 206 -10.39 17.99 11.79
C ASN A 206 -11.58 18.72 11.13
N ALA A 207 -11.36 19.26 9.93
CA ALA A 207 -12.35 20.02 9.16
C ALA A 207 -13.17 19.15 8.17
N ASP A 208 -12.95 17.83 8.14
CA ASP A 208 -13.62 16.94 7.21
C ASP A 208 -15.03 16.58 7.70
N TRP A 209 -16.04 17.18 7.08
CA TRP A 209 -17.46 16.95 7.37
C TRP A 209 -18.00 15.62 6.82
N LYS A 210 -17.27 14.94 5.94
CA LYS A 210 -17.71 13.66 5.35
C LYS A 210 -17.39 12.46 6.21
N LEU A 211 -16.44 12.59 7.13
CA LEU A 211 -16.21 11.57 8.14
C LEU A 211 -17.25 11.76 9.21
N SER A 212 -18.31 10.96 9.10
CA SER A 212 -19.37 10.82 10.10
C SER A 212 -18.83 10.13 11.36
N GLY A 213 -17.90 10.78 12.06
CA GLY A 213 -17.28 10.34 13.31
C GLY A 213 -17.10 11.50 14.30
N SER A 214 -16.77 11.18 15.55
CA SER A 214 -16.67 12.10 16.70
C SER A 214 -15.56 13.15 16.59
N SER A 215 -14.77 13.14 15.52
CA SER A 215 -13.57 13.98 15.37
C SER A 215 -13.81 15.27 14.58
N PHE A 216 -15.05 15.61 14.18
CA PHE A 216 -15.31 16.87 13.48
C PHE A 216 -15.21 18.08 14.43
N SER A 217 -14.38 19.07 14.05
CA SER A 217 -14.20 20.30 14.82
C SER A 217 -14.70 21.52 14.07
N TRP A 218 -15.67 22.23 14.66
CA TRP A 218 -16.14 23.52 14.16
C TRP A 218 -15.05 24.59 14.13
N PHE A 219 -14.17 24.59 15.15
CA PHE A 219 -13.02 25.49 15.21
C PHE A 219 -12.01 25.17 14.11
N GLY A 220 -11.76 23.88 13.88
CA GLY A 220 -10.94 23.38 12.79
C GLY A 220 -11.44 23.79 11.41
N LEU A 221 -12.75 23.66 11.18
CA LEU A 221 -13.40 24.12 9.95
C LEU A 221 -13.27 25.63 9.77
N PHE A 222 -13.50 26.41 10.83
CA PHE A 222 -13.33 27.85 10.80
C PHE A 222 -11.89 28.23 10.40
N LEU A 223 -10.89 27.59 11.02
CA LEU A 223 -9.48 27.81 10.72
C LEU A 223 -9.12 27.43 9.27
N TYR A 224 -9.69 26.32 8.78
CA TYR A 224 -9.52 25.87 7.39
C TYR A 224 -10.10 26.88 6.39
N ILE A 225 -11.27 27.45 6.67
CA ILE A 225 -11.90 28.49 5.84
C ILE A 225 -11.10 29.79 5.92
N LEU A 226 -10.64 30.18 7.12
CA LEU A 226 -9.85 31.39 7.34
C LEU A 226 -8.53 31.36 6.57
N PHE A 227 -7.81 30.23 6.59
CA PHE A 227 -6.55 30.05 5.86
C PHE A 227 -6.72 29.55 4.42
N ALA A 228 -7.95 29.37 3.93
CA ALA A 228 -8.22 28.93 2.57
C ALA A 228 -7.40 29.65 1.49
N PRO A 229 -7.28 31.00 1.44
CA PRO A 229 -6.50 31.66 0.39
C PRO A 229 -5.01 31.25 0.40
N VAL A 230 -4.43 31.09 1.59
CA VAL A 230 -3.04 30.63 1.75
C VAL A 230 -2.92 29.16 1.35
N LEU A 231 -3.85 28.31 1.78
CA LEU A 231 -3.86 26.90 1.42
C LEU A 231 -4.02 26.68 -0.09
N TYR A 232 -4.83 27.49 -0.77
CA TYR A 232 -4.95 27.43 -2.23
C TYR A 232 -3.63 27.74 -2.96
N LEU A 233 -2.75 28.54 -2.35
CA LEU A 233 -1.43 28.87 -2.92
C LEU A 233 -0.37 27.81 -2.60
N THR A 234 -0.38 27.26 -1.37
CA THR A 234 0.70 26.39 -0.88
C THR A 234 0.45 24.90 -1.04
N THR A 235 -0.81 24.47 -1.21
CA THR A 235 -1.16 23.05 -1.18
C THR A 235 -1.91 22.59 -2.42
N LYS A 236 -1.73 21.32 -2.78
CA LYS A 236 -2.21 20.80 -4.06
C LYS A 236 -3.69 20.47 -4.03
N SER A 237 -4.31 20.49 -5.20
CA SER A 237 -5.64 19.90 -5.40
C SER A 237 -5.52 18.37 -5.49
N PRO A 238 -6.55 17.62 -5.07
CA PRO A 238 -6.55 16.15 -5.23
C PRO A 238 -6.33 15.70 -6.69
N LYS A 239 -6.82 16.49 -7.65
CA LYS A 239 -6.61 16.26 -9.09
C LYS A 239 -5.16 16.41 -9.52
N SER A 240 -4.38 17.25 -8.85
CA SER A 240 -2.94 17.38 -9.09
C SER A 240 -2.18 16.30 -8.33
N SER A 241 -2.56 16.00 -7.08
CA SER A 241 -1.95 14.95 -6.26
C SER A 241 -2.00 13.57 -6.94
N ILE A 242 -3.09 13.22 -7.61
CA ILE A 242 -3.18 11.91 -8.30
C ILE A 242 -2.21 11.78 -9.48
N GLN A 243 -1.66 12.88 -10.02
CA GLN A 243 -0.73 12.83 -11.15
C GLN A 243 0.53 12.04 -10.81
N SER A 244 1.06 12.16 -9.59
CA SER A 244 2.21 11.38 -9.14
C SER A 244 1.91 9.87 -9.09
N VAL A 245 0.69 9.50 -8.70
CA VAL A 245 0.23 8.10 -8.68
C VAL A 245 0.07 7.57 -10.10
N LEU A 246 -0.56 8.35 -10.98
CA LEU A 246 -0.73 7.99 -12.40
C LEU A 246 0.61 7.90 -13.13
N HIS A 247 1.56 8.79 -12.82
CA HIS A 247 2.91 8.75 -13.37
C HIS A 247 3.60 7.42 -13.03
N ALA A 248 3.62 7.03 -11.75
CA ALA A 248 4.17 5.74 -11.34
C ALA A 248 3.42 4.52 -11.95
N LEU A 249 2.11 4.64 -12.23
CA LEU A 249 1.31 3.60 -12.88
C LEU A 249 1.54 3.48 -14.39
N PHE A 250 1.90 4.57 -15.07
CA PHE A 250 2.07 4.59 -16.53
C PHE A 250 3.52 4.57 -16.99
N LEU A 251 4.50 4.81 -16.10
CA LEU A 251 5.91 4.69 -16.43
C LEU A 251 6.23 3.28 -16.94
N PRO A 252 6.95 3.13 -18.06
CA PRO A 252 7.37 1.81 -18.55
C PRO A 252 8.35 1.17 -17.57
N THR A 253 8.18 -0.12 -17.33
CA THR A 253 9.14 -0.92 -16.59
C THR A 253 10.34 -1.26 -17.48
N PRO A 254 11.56 -1.37 -16.91
CA PRO A 254 12.76 -1.67 -17.68
C PRO A 254 12.63 -3.00 -18.47
N PHE A 255 11.88 -3.97 -17.95
CA PHE A 255 11.67 -5.28 -18.59
C PHE A 255 10.90 -5.19 -19.92
N LYS A 256 9.92 -4.28 -19.98
CA LYS A 256 9.10 -4.10 -21.18
C LYS A 256 9.87 -3.42 -22.32
N VAL A 257 10.84 -2.58 -21.97
CA VAL A 257 11.70 -1.90 -22.95
C VAL A 257 12.77 -2.84 -23.50
N LEU A 258 13.35 -3.69 -22.65
CA LEU A 258 14.35 -4.69 -23.06
C LEU A 258 13.78 -5.77 -24.00
N SER A 259 12.48 -6.05 -23.91
CA SER A 259 11.80 -6.99 -24.81
C SER A 259 11.41 -6.37 -26.16
N SER A 260 11.38 -5.04 -26.28
CA SER A 260 10.89 -4.31 -27.46
C SER A 260 11.99 -3.64 -28.29
N THR A 261 13.23 -4.15 -28.26
CA THR A 261 14.45 -3.48 -28.78
C THR A 261 14.56 -3.39 -30.32
N ASP A 262 13.52 -2.91 -31.01
CA ASP A 262 13.56 -2.56 -32.44
C ASP A 262 13.45 -1.04 -32.69
N THR A 263 13.31 -0.20 -31.65
CA THR A 263 13.19 1.25 -31.80
C THR A 263 14.34 2.03 -31.17
N PRO A 264 14.85 3.11 -31.82
CA PRO A 264 15.97 3.90 -31.32
C PRO A 264 15.65 4.53 -29.96
N ILE A 265 16.65 4.55 -29.09
CA ILE A 265 16.59 4.95 -27.68
C ILE A 265 16.29 6.46 -27.61
N VAL A 266 15.00 6.81 -27.59
CA VAL A 266 14.54 8.06 -26.99
C VAL A 266 14.80 7.94 -25.49
N GLN A 267 15.33 9.01 -24.86
CA GLN A 267 15.54 9.06 -23.41
C GLN A 267 14.18 9.04 -22.69
N THR A 268 13.55 7.87 -22.61
CA THR A 268 12.29 7.67 -21.88
C THR A 268 12.60 7.40 -20.43
N GLU A 269 11.93 8.13 -19.53
CA GLU A 269 11.97 7.84 -18.10
C GLU A 269 11.47 6.41 -17.84
N LEU A 270 12.25 5.64 -17.09
CA LEU A 270 11.93 4.27 -16.70
C LEU A 270 11.51 4.24 -15.23
N LEU A 271 10.55 3.36 -14.92
CA LEU A 271 10.18 3.10 -13.54
C LEU A 271 11.35 2.44 -12.80
N LYS A 272 11.78 3.04 -11.69
CA LYS A 272 12.77 2.47 -10.77
C LYS A 272 12.03 1.62 -9.73
N PRO A 273 12.17 0.29 -9.74
CA PRO A 273 11.53 -0.58 -8.74
C PRO A 273 12.01 -0.25 -7.32
N GLY A 274 11.10 -0.31 -6.35
CA GLY A 274 11.36 -0.06 -4.94
C GLY A 274 11.71 1.39 -4.60
N ALA A 275 11.61 2.34 -5.54
CA ALA A 275 11.92 3.74 -5.27
C ALA A 275 10.71 4.49 -4.66
N LEU A 276 11.01 5.61 -3.99
CA LEU A 276 10.04 6.61 -3.61
C LEU A 276 9.89 7.64 -4.73
N TYR A 277 8.67 7.83 -5.23
CA TYR A 277 8.34 8.89 -6.17
C TYR A 277 7.63 10.02 -5.43
N ALA A 278 8.24 11.21 -5.36
CA ALA A 278 7.56 12.41 -4.92
C ALA A 278 7.42 13.36 -6.11
N ASP A 279 6.21 13.82 -6.38
CA ASP A 279 5.95 14.80 -7.44
C ASP A 279 6.50 14.41 -8.82
N CYS A 280 6.27 13.16 -9.22
CA CYS A 280 6.76 12.56 -10.47
C CYS A 280 8.29 12.48 -10.58
N ALA A 281 9.03 12.58 -9.47
CA ALA A 281 10.47 12.43 -9.43
C ALA A 281 10.92 11.39 -8.40
N THR A 282 11.99 10.65 -8.71
CA THR A 282 12.58 9.71 -7.75
C THR A 282 13.30 10.45 -6.64
N VAL A 283 12.95 10.15 -5.39
CA VAL A 283 13.58 10.71 -4.20
C VAL A 283 14.63 9.73 -3.68
N LYS A 284 15.81 10.26 -3.33
CA LYS A 284 16.83 9.53 -2.55
C LYS A 284 16.70 9.95 -1.09
N LEU A 285 16.62 8.97 -0.20
CA LEU A 285 16.51 9.21 1.22
C LEU A 285 17.63 8.47 1.94
N ASP A 286 18.42 9.21 2.71
CA ASP A 286 19.46 8.64 3.56
C ASP A 286 18.84 8.31 4.92
N VAL A 287 18.71 7.02 5.21
CA VAL A 287 18.24 6.52 6.50
C VAL A 287 19.46 5.99 7.24
N PRO A 288 19.80 6.53 8.44
CA PRO A 288 20.94 6.08 9.20
C PRO A 288 20.69 4.63 9.66
N VAL A 289 21.70 3.79 9.52
CA VAL A 289 21.68 2.44 10.08
C VAL A 289 21.91 2.56 11.58
N PRO A 290 20.98 2.11 12.44
CA PRO A 290 21.20 2.15 13.88
C PRO A 290 22.44 1.32 14.24
N SER A 291 23.35 1.91 15.01
CA SER A 291 24.63 1.29 15.41
C SER A 291 24.50 0.12 16.39
N THR A 292 23.27 -0.29 16.73
CA THR A 292 23.03 -1.45 17.57
C THR A 292 23.40 -2.70 16.77
N SER A 293 24.63 -3.15 16.94
CA SER A 293 25.13 -4.46 16.52
C SER A 293 24.27 -5.55 17.17
N ILE A 294 23.17 -5.92 16.52
CA ILE A 294 22.62 -7.25 16.72
C ILE A 294 23.67 -8.18 16.12
N ASN A 295 24.28 -9.02 16.97
CA ASN A 295 25.05 -10.16 16.52
C ASN A 295 24.12 -11.00 15.65
N VAL A 296 24.15 -10.77 14.33
CA VAL A 296 23.62 -11.72 13.36
C VAL A 296 24.51 -12.94 13.54
N THR A 297 24.06 -13.87 14.37
CA THR A 297 24.64 -15.20 14.43
C THR A 297 24.68 -15.73 13.00
N GLU A 298 25.85 -16.18 12.56
CA GLU A 298 26.17 -16.70 11.21
C GLU A 298 25.37 -17.95 10.78
N ASN A 299 24.18 -18.17 11.34
CA ASN A 299 23.28 -19.27 11.00
C ASN A 299 22.34 -18.96 9.82
N ASP A 300 22.35 -17.75 9.25
CA ASP A 300 21.47 -17.36 8.14
C ASP A 300 22.01 -17.82 6.75
N LYS A 301 22.66 -18.99 6.67
CA LYS A 301 23.09 -19.59 5.39
C LYS A 301 21.94 -20.25 4.61
N GLU A 302 20.72 -20.27 5.17
CA GLU A 302 19.51 -20.79 4.51
C GLU A 302 18.58 -19.68 3.95
N GLY A 303 19.00 -18.41 4.02
CA GLY A 303 18.27 -17.28 3.42
C GLY A 303 18.62 -17.07 1.95
N ILE A 304 17.65 -16.58 1.17
CA ILE A 304 17.89 -16.10 -0.20
C ILE A 304 18.94 -14.97 -0.12
N GLN A 305 20.04 -15.08 -0.85
CA GLN A 305 21.06 -14.01 -0.91
C GLN A 305 20.46 -12.78 -1.62
N ILE A 306 20.22 -11.72 -0.85
CA ILE A 306 19.74 -10.43 -1.36
C ILE A 306 20.96 -9.52 -1.62
N GLU A 307 20.98 -8.83 -2.76
CA GLU A 307 22.04 -7.88 -3.09
C GLU A 307 21.90 -6.60 -2.25
N GLU A 308 22.99 -6.16 -1.62
CA GLU A 308 23.02 -4.97 -0.78
C GLU A 308 23.33 -3.71 -1.62
N ASP A 309 22.34 -2.82 -1.76
CA ASP A 309 22.41 -1.59 -2.55
C ASP A 309 22.65 -0.31 -1.70
N GLY A 310 22.66 -0.44 -0.37
CA GLY A 310 22.80 0.67 0.59
C GLY A 310 21.62 1.65 0.66
N GLU A 311 20.57 1.47 -0.15
CA GLU A 311 19.44 2.40 -0.18
C GLU A 311 18.53 2.19 1.05
N TYR A 312 18.04 3.29 1.64
CA TYR A 312 17.13 3.27 2.80
C TYR A 312 17.66 2.47 4.01
N GLY A 313 18.97 2.50 4.25
CA GLY A 313 19.61 1.77 5.36
C GLY A 313 19.94 0.31 5.03
N GLY A 314 19.86 -0.10 3.76
CA GLY A 314 20.28 -1.42 3.30
C GLY A 314 19.32 -2.56 3.68
N GLU A 315 19.76 -3.80 3.50
CA GLU A 315 18.94 -5.00 3.76
C GLU A 315 18.57 -5.12 5.23
N LYS A 316 19.52 -4.84 6.13
CA LYS A 316 19.37 -4.97 7.59
C LYS A 316 18.17 -4.19 8.13
N VAL A 317 18.08 -2.90 7.77
CA VAL A 317 16.97 -2.04 8.19
C VAL A 317 15.65 -2.52 7.58
N GLY A 318 15.67 -2.98 6.33
CA GLY A 318 14.51 -3.60 5.67
C GLY A 318 13.98 -4.82 6.42
N ARG A 319 14.88 -5.73 6.83
CA ARG A 319 14.53 -6.93 7.60
C ARG A 319 13.99 -6.58 8.98
N TRP A 320 14.59 -5.61 9.68
CA TRP A 320 14.08 -5.18 10.98
C TRP A 320 12.66 -4.60 10.90
N VAL A 321 12.38 -3.82 9.85
CA VAL A 321 11.03 -3.33 9.59
C VAL A 321 10.06 -4.48 9.33
N TRP A 322 10.46 -5.46 8.50
CA TRP A 322 9.65 -6.65 8.24
C TRP A 322 9.32 -7.43 9.52
N GLU A 323 10.33 -7.75 10.33
CA GLU A 323 10.16 -8.45 11.61
C GLU A 323 9.27 -7.66 12.60
N ALA A 324 9.38 -6.33 12.59
CA ALA A 324 8.52 -5.47 13.38
C ALA A 324 7.05 -5.54 12.90
N TYR A 325 6.79 -5.53 11.59
CA TYR A 325 5.45 -5.74 11.04
C TYR A 325 4.88 -7.11 11.40
N GLU A 326 5.66 -8.18 11.31
CA GLU A 326 5.22 -9.52 11.72
C GLU A 326 4.88 -9.59 13.21
N THR A 327 5.72 -8.96 14.04
CA THR A 327 5.51 -8.92 15.49
C THR A 327 4.27 -8.09 15.84
N GLY A 328 4.12 -6.92 15.21
CA GLY A 328 2.95 -6.05 15.38
C GLY A 328 1.66 -6.71 14.94
N LEU A 329 1.66 -7.40 13.80
CA LEU A 329 0.51 -8.14 13.28
C LEU A 329 0.06 -9.24 14.26
N LYS A 330 1.01 -10.02 14.81
CA LYS A 330 0.71 -11.06 15.82
C LYS A 330 0.08 -10.49 17.09
N VAL A 331 0.45 -9.27 17.49
CA VAL A 331 -0.14 -8.59 18.65
C VAL A 331 -1.52 -8.05 18.31
N TRP A 332 -1.69 -7.47 17.12
CA TRP A 332 -2.94 -6.91 16.65
C TRP A 332 -4.04 -7.96 16.49
N ASP A 333 -3.74 -9.09 15.83
CA ASP A 333 -4.68 -10.21 15.67
C ASP A 333 -5.17 -10.74 17.04
N LYS A 334 -4.22 -11.01 17.94
CA LYS A 334 -4.54 -11.47 19.32
C LYS A 334 -5.31 -10.45 20.15
N GLY A 335 -5.12 -9.16 19.87
CA GLY A 335 -5.79 -8.07 20.58
C GLY A 335 -7.28 -8.02 20.24
N LYS A 336 -7.64 -8.24 18.97
CA LYS A 336 -9.03 -8.21 18.48
C LYS A 336 -9.78 -9.50 18.82
N ASP A 337 -9.11 -10.66 18.78
CA ASP A 337 -9.70 -11.94 19.21
C ASP A 337 -10.16 -11.97 20.69
N LYS A 338 -9.64 -11.05 21.52
CA LYS A 338 -10.01 -10.93 22.94
C LYS A 338 -11.09 -9.89 23.22
N SER A 339 -11.40 -9.02 22.25
CA SER A 339 -12.38 -7.95 22.41
C SER A 339 -13.77 -8.29 21.86
N ASP A 340 -13.90 -9.39 21.12
CA ASP A 340 -15.16 -9.95 20.61
C ASP A 340 -15.73 -11.04 21.55
#